data_AF-A0A413IQN8-F1
#
_entry.id   AF-A0A413IQN8-F1
#
_cell.length_a   1.000
_cell.length_b   1.000
_cell.length_c   1.000
_cell.angle_alpha   90.00
_cell.angle_beta   90.00
_cell.angle_gamma   90.00
#
_symmetry.space_group_name_H-M   'P 1'
#
loop_
_entity.id
_entity.type
_entity.pdbx_description
1 polymer ?
#
loop_
_entity_poly.entity_id
_entity_poly.type
_entity_poly.pdbx_seq_one_letter_code
_entity_poly.pdbx_strand_id
1 'polypeptide(L)'
;MMILSTLAFSCRGLNDRKVDPVVIAHAKAVIDSNFLHSPYLQVAQYEFNTAWLYIIAPKHSFWFWTEKGGPDNAYELPTDFLEYKGKFIFFYLKNKKRLSEEFLDKTMRQKKGENYIELDTHTHMDTCGIWVYFKDKYSDRSAYVHCGDRQPFSAYPELRYFLCNEQDSSVYYSHIIDMRMWKPYIYGTETKNGKFLNPNQIEFSVKICNRTDSALYISTRPEEYGHFVFKDGENSLTFHVSDAEGAAEVSPGMYEITPHTDIVLDLSTEKNPIVFKNVPRKKYPEKIHQMVYDSVYYLPTHTVPQSEKRYIWNKKFKVYPLYLNSYYYRIDSVEHTVFWDGEIDEIIGRKFKR
;
A
#
# COMPACT_ATOMS: atom_id res chain seq x y z
N MET A 1 14.12 23.66 -31.82
CA MET A 1 12.66 23.87 -31.84
C MET A 1 12.07 22.84 -30.90
N MET A 2 11.75 23.24 -29.67
CA MET A 2 11.29 22.37 -28.59
C MET A 2 10.02 23.04 -28.07
N ILE A 3 8.85 22.41 -28.27
CA ILE A 3 7.57 22.99 -27.88
C ILE A 3 7.37 22.67 -26.40
N LEU A 4 7.68 23.63 -25.53
CA LEU A 4 7.15 23.68 -24.17
C LEU A 4 5.69 24.11 -24.24
N SER A 5 4.75 23.19 -24.01
CA SER A 5 3.37 23.54 -23.73
C SER A 5 3.16 23.65 -22.22
N THR A 6 3.40 24.84 -21.67
CA THR A 6 2.96 25.20 -20.31
C THR A 6 1.45 25.46 -20.33
N LEU A 7 0.65 24.46 -19.95
CA LEU A 7 -0.76 24.66 -19.63
C LEU A 7 -0.86 25.20 -18.20
N ALA A 8 -0.79 26.52 -18.06
CA ALA A 8 -1.15 27.23 -16.84
C ALA A 8 -2.69 27.22 -16.69
N PHE A 9 -3.21 26.40 -15.77
CA PHE A 9 -4.58 26.57 -15.29
C PHE A 9 -4.56 27.34 -13.97
N SER A 10 -5.07 28.56 -14.03
CA SER A 10 -5.23 29.46 -12.90
C SER A 10 -6.11 28.85 -11.81
N CYS A 11 -5.60 28.79 -10.58
CA CYS A 11 -6.35 28.53 -9.37
C CYS A 11 -7.42 29.62 -9.15
N ARG A 12 -8.67 29.32 -9.49
CA ARG A 12 -9.86 30.01 -8.98
C ARG A 12 -10.92 28.97 -8.64
N GLY A 13 -11.20 28.83 -7.35
CA GLY A 13 -12.39 28.19 -6.77
C GLY A 13 -12.68 26.77 -7.24
N LEU A 14 -12.10 25.77 -6.56
CA LEU A 14 -12.52 24.38 -6.69
C LEU A 14 -14.00 24.29 -6.28
N ASN A 15 -14.86 24.07 -7.27
CA ASN A 15 -16.22 23.62 -7.06
C ASN A 15 -16.15 22.23 -6.39
N ASP A 16 -16.73 22.06 -5.20
CA ASP A 16 -16.65 20.82 -4.39
C ASP A 16 -17.12 19.54 -5.11
N ARG A 17 -17.77 19.69 -6.26
CA ARG A 17 -18.22 18.56 -7.10
C ARG A 17 -17.24 18.14 -8.19
N LYS A 18 -16.30 18.98 -8.62
CA LYS A 18 -15.54 18.68 -9.84
C LYS A 18 -14.45 17.63 -9.58
N VAL A 19 -14.41 16.58 -10.40
CA VAL A 19 -13.28 15.65 -10.47
C VAL A 19 -12.05 16.42 -10.98
N ASP A 20 -10.86 16.15 -10.46
CA ASP A 20 -9.62 16.77 -10.92
C ASP A 20 -9.48 16.56 -12.45
N PRO A 21 -9.36 17.64 -13.26
CA PRO A 21 -9.20 17.53 -14.70
C PRO A 21 -8.02 16.64 -15.15
N VAL A 22 -6.95 16.59 -14.36
CA VAL A 22 -5.78 15.75 -14.64
C VAL A 22 -6.15 14.27 -14.48
N VAL A 23 -6.91 13.92 -13.45
CA VAL A 23 -7.43 12.56 -13.24
C VAL A 23 -8.35 12.14 -14.39
N ILE A 24 -9.22 13.05 -14.86
CA ILE A 24 -10.06 12.80 -16.04
C ILE A 24 -9.18 12.56 -17.29
N ALA A 25 -8.14 13.36 -17.49
CA ALA A 25 -7.23 13.21 -18.63
C ALA A 25 -6.51 11.85 -18.61
N HIS A 26 -6.02 11.42 -17.44
CA HIS A 26 -5.41 10.10 -17.28
C HIS A 26 -6.42 8.97 -17.55
N ALA A 27 -7.64 9.05 -17.01
CA ALA A 27 -8.67 8.04 -17.27
C ALA A 27 -9.04 7.93 -18.75
N LYS A 28 -9.13 9.07 -19.46
CA LYS A 28 -9.33 9.10 -20.92
C LYS A 28 -8.14 8.49 -21.68
N ALA A 29 -6.92 8.77 -21.25
CA ALA A 29 -5.71 8.19 -21.86
C ALA A 29 -5.70 6.66 -21.76
N VAL A 30 -6.18 6.08 -20.63
CA VAL A 30 -6.34 4.63 -20.51
C VAL A 30 -7.33 4.10 -21.55
N ILE A 31 -8.50 4.74 -21.71
CA ILE A 31 -9.47 4.35 -22.76
C ILE A 31 -8.86 4.47 -24.17
N ASP A 32 -8.07 5.51 -24.42
CA ASP A 32 -7.43 5.77 -25.71
C ASP A 32 -6.27 4.80 -26.02
N SER A 33 -5.75 4.09 -25.01
CA SER A 33 -4.63 3.15 -25.16
C SER A 33 -4.99 1.83 -25.86
N ASN A 34 -6.26 1.63 -26.25
CA ASN A 34 -6.80 0.42 -26.92
C ASN A 34 -6.64 -0.92 -26.16
N PHE A 35 -6.03 -0.93 -24.96
CA PHE A 35 -5.92 -2.13 -24.12
C PHE A 35 -7.21 -2.49 -23.38
N LEU A 36 -8.20 -1.61 -23.36
CA LEU A 36 -9.41 -1.81 -22.58
C LEU A 36 -10.47 -2.51 -23.43
N HIS A 37 -10.79 -3.77 -23.13
CA HIS A 37 -11.98 -4.41 -23.71
C HIS A 37 -13.22 -4.10 -22.87
N SER A 38 -13.03 -3.84 -21.56
CA SER A 38 -14.15 -3.54 -20.66
C SER A 38 -14.98 -2.32 -21.11
N PRO A 39 -16.32 -2.34 -20.94
CA PRO A 39 -17.16 -1.16 -21.10
C PRO A 39 -16.99 -0.12 -19.98
N TYR A 40 -16.35 -0.49 -18.86
CA TYR A 40 -16.24 0.35 -17.68
C TYR A 40 -14.79 0.50 -17.19
N LEU A 41 -14.48 1.71 -16.74
CA LEU A 41 -13.25 2.09 -16.09
C LEU A 41 -13.58 2.64 -14.70
N GLN A 42 -12.98 2.11 -13.66
CA GLN A 42 -13.15 2.62 -12.30
C GLN A 42 -11.93 3.46 -11.91
N VAL A 43 -12.18 4.60 -11.26
CA VAL A 43 -11.17 5.51 -10.71
C VAL A 43 -11.43 5.65 -9.22
N ALA A 44 -10.65 4.95 -8.40
CA ALA A 44 -10.76 4.97 -6.95
C ALA A 44 -9.71 5.90 -6.33
N GLN A 45 -10.16 6.86 -5.53
CA GLN A 45 -9.30 7.78 -4.81
C GLN A 45 -9.04 7.28 -3.39
N TYR A 46 -7.78 7.36 -2.99
CA TYR A 46 -7.31 7.06 -1.65
C TYR A 46 -6.51 8.24 -1.11
N GLU A 47 -6.60 8.41 0.20
CA GLU A 47 -5.99 9.52 0.92
C GLU A 47 -4.81 9.01 1.72
N PHE A 48 -3.62 9.55 1.44
CA PHE A 48 -2.43 9.39 2.28
C PHE A 48 -2.11 10.72 2.97
N ASN A 49 -1.24 10.70 3.97
CA ASN A 49 -0.84 11.89 4.71
C ASN A 49 -0.29 12.99 3.78
N THR A 50 0.57 12.62 2.84
CA THR A 50 1.29 13.55 1.96
C THR A 50 0.79 13.58 0.52
N ALA A 51 -0.03 12.62 0.12
CA ALA A 51 -0.44 12.47 -1.27
C ALA A 51 -1.88 11.97 -1.43
N TRP A 52 -2.44 12.22 -2.61
CA TRP A 52 -3.61 11.53 -3.11
C TRP A 52 -3.15 10.41 -4.05
N LEU A 53 -3.73 9.22 -3.89
CA LEU A 53 -3.56 8.10 -4.80
C LEU A 53 -4.85 7.90 -5.58
N TYR A 54 -4.75 7.77 -6.90
CA TYR A 54 -5.84 7.34 -7.76
C TYR A 54 -5.44 6.03 -8.44
N ILE A 55 -6.24 4.99 -8.22
CA ILE A 55 -6.14 3.72 -8.93
C ILE A 55 -7.16 3.74 -10.06
N ILE A 56 -6.70 3.54 -11.28
CA ILE A 56 -7.48 3.54 -12.51
C ILE A 56 -7.43 2.12 -13.07
N ALA A 57 -8.56 1.42 -13.08
CA ALA A 57 -8.60 0.00 -13.43
C ALA A 57 -9.78 -0.34 -14.36
N PRO A 58 -9.57 -1.20 -15.39
CA PRO A 58 -10.67 -1.81 -16.14
C PRO A 58 -11.48 -2.72 -15.22
N LYS A 59 -12.81 -2.59 -15.24
CA LYS A 59 -13.73 -3.36 -14.39
C LYS A 59 -15.03 -3.64 -15.11
N HIS A 60 -15.78 -4.67 -14.71
CA HIS A 60 -17.01 -5.08 -15.40
C HIS A 60 -18.29 -4.56 -14.75
N SER A 61 -18.18 -3.74 -13.72
CA SER A 61 -19.35 -3.14 -13.07
C SER A 61 -19.04 -1.73 -12.55
N PHE A 62 -20.07 -1.02 -12.09
CA PHE A 62 -19.91 0.19 -11.27
C PHE A 62 -20.01 -0.09 -9.76
N TRP A 63 -20.22 -1.34 -9.34
CA TRP A 63 -20.11 -1.70 -7.93
C TRP A 63 -18.62 -1.88 -7.62
N PHE A 64 -18.08 -0.97 -6.81
CA PHE A 64 -16.68 -1.02 -6.42
C PHE A 64 -16.51 -1.93 -5.22
N TRP A 65 -15.83 -3.06 -5.41
CA TRP A 65 -15.49 -3.95 -4.30
C TRP A 65 -14.47 -3.26 -3.40
N THR A 66 -14.87 -2.94 -2.18
CA THR A 66 -14.02 -2.21 -1.23
C THR A 66 -13.12 -3.12 -0.42
N GLU A 67 -13.37 -4.43 -0.41
CA GLU A 67 -12.85 -5.38 0.58
C GLU A 67 -13.25 -5.03 2.02
N LYS A 68 -14.11 -4.02 2.21
CA LYS A 68 -14.62 -3.53 3.50
C LYS A 68 -15.98 -4.16 3.78
N GLY A 69 -16.03 -5.20 4.62
CA GLY A 69 -17.27 -5.76 5.16
C GLY A 69 -17.68 -7.15 4.65
N GLY A 70 -18.67 -7.75 5.34
CA GLY A 70 -19.32 -8.99 4.92
C GLY A 70 -20.22 -8.81 3.67
N PRO A 71 -20.96 -9.87 3.26
CA PRO A 71 -21.66 -9.92 1.95
C PRO A 71 -22.54 -8.71 1.62
N ASP A 72 -23.10 -8.04 2.63
CA ASP A 72 -24.09 -6.98 2.46
C ASP A 72 -23.51 -5.55 2.31
N ASN A 73 -22.21 -5.34 2.60
CA ASN A 73 -21.56 -4.01 2.58
C ASN A 73 -20.31 -3.93 1.71
N ALA A 74 -20.00 -5.00 0.97
CA ALA A 74 -18.71 -5.12 0.29
C ALA A 74 -18.57 -4.29 -1.00
N TYR A 75 -19.62 -3.56 -1.39
CA TYR A 75 -19.65 -2.74 -2.59
C TYR A 75 -20.01 -1.28 -2.31
N GLU A 76 -19.27 -0.38 -2.95
CA GLU A 76 -19.58 1.04 -2.98
C GLU A 76 -20.10 1.50 -4.34
N LEU A 77 -21.03 2.46 -4.30
CA LEU A 77 -21.54 3.15 -5.47
C LEU A 77 -20.64 4.35 -5.82
N PRO A 78 -20.51 4.69 -7.12
CA PRO A 78 -19.70 5.82 -7.56
C PRO A 78 -20.23 7.15 -7.02
N THR A 79 -19.31 8.08 -6.84
CA THR A 79 -19.59 9.48 -6.47
C THR A 79 -19.87 10.36 -7.69
N ASP A 80 -19.36 9.97 -8.86
CA ASP A 80 -19.58 10.65 -10.13
C ASP A 80 -19.33 9.67 -11.29
N PHE A 81 -19.77 10.00 -12.50
CA PHE A 81 -19.44 9.23 -13.70
C PHE A 81 -19.37 10.09 -14.96
N LEU A 82 -18.63 9.62 -15.96
CA LEU A 82 -18.49 10.25 -17.27
C LEU A 82 -18.58 9.22 -18.38
N GLU A 83 -19.29 9.54 -19.46
CA GLU A 83 -19.24 8.76 -20.70
C GLU A 83 -18.14 9.32 -21.63
N TYR A 84 -17.27 8.45 -22.13
CA TYR A 84 -16.22 8.80 -23.09
C TYR A 84 -16.03 7.67 -24.11
N LYS A 85 -16.17 8.00 -25.41
CA LYS A 85 -16.04 7.05 -26.54
C LYS A 85 -16.86 5.76 -26.35
N GLY A 86 -18.09 5.88 -25.84
CA GLY A 86 -19.00 4.74 -25.64
C GLY A 86 -18.69 3.85 -24.43
N LYS A 87 -17.70 4.25 -23.60
CA LYS A 87 -17.34 3.62 -22.33
C LYS A 87 -17.70 4.55 -21.16
N PHE A 88 -17.86 3.98 -19.97
CA PHE A 88 -18.12 4.74 -18.75
C PHE A 88 -16.91 4.76 -17.82
N ILE A 89 -16.62 5.94 -17.28
CA ILE A 89 -15.62 6.16 -16.24
C ILE A 89 -16.38 6.45 -14.95
N PHE A 90 -16.24 5.59 -13.95
CA PHE A 90 -16.86 5.72 -12.64
C PHE A 90 -15.84 6.21 -11.62
N PHE A 91 -16.18 7.25 -10.84
CA PHE A 91 -15.30 7.88 -9.87
C PHE A 91 -15.75 7.57 -8.45
N TYR A 92 -14.82 7.08 -7.61
CA TYR A 92 -15.03 6.83 -6.19
C TYR A 92 -14.11 7.78 -5.41
N LEU A 93 -14.61 8.99 -5.16
CA LEU A 93 -13.83 10.07 -4.57
C LEU A 93 -14.10 10.18 -3.06
N LYS A 94 -13.03 10.29 -2.26
CA LYS A 94 -13.15 10.45 -0.81
C LYS A 94 -13.89 11.75 -0.49
N ASN A 95 -14.68 11.74 0.58
CA ASN A 95 -15.46 12.88 1.07
C ASN A 95 -16.52 13.42 0.08
N LYS A 96 -16.85 12.67 -0.98
CA LYS A 96 -17.95 13.01 -1.89
C LYS A 96 -19.16 12.11 -1.63
N LYS A 97 -20.36 12.70 -1.82
CA LYS A 97 -21.62 11.96 -1.69
C LYS A 97 -21.74 10.95 -2.85
N ARG A 98 -22.04 9.71 -2.51
CA ARG A 98 -22.31 8.63 -3.48
C ARG A 98 -23.61 8.92 -4.25
N LEU A 99 -23.63 8.51 -5.52
CA LEU A 99 -24.85 8.48 -6.33
C LEU A 99 -25.80 7.41 -5.78
N SER A 100 -27.11 7.59 -5.98
CA SER A 100 -28.08 6.56 -5.60
C SER A 100 -28.11 5.43 -6.62
N GLU A 101 -28.37 4.22 -6.14
CA GLU A 101 -28.51 3.04 -7.01
C GLU A 101 -29.63 3.23 -8.01
N GLU A 102 -30.80 3.71 -7.58
CA GLU A 102 -31.94 4.00 -8.47
C GLU A 102 -31.55 4.93 -9.64
N PHE A 103 -30.75 5.96 -9.36
CA PHE A 103 -30.29 6.89 -10.39
C PHE A 103 -29.33 6.22 -11.37
N LEU A 104 -28.38 5.43 -10.86
CA LEU A 104 -27.43 4.69 -11.67
C LEU A 104 -28.14 3.64 -12.53
N ASP A 105 -29.00 2.83 -11.94
CA ASP A 105 -29.83 1.82 -12.62
C ASP A 105 -30.61 2.42 -13.77
N LYS A 106 -31.37 3.49 -13.49
CA LYS A 106 -32.16 4.18 -14.51
C LYS A 106 -31.28 4.69 -15.65
N THR A 107 -30.15 5.29 -15.32
CA THR A 107 -29.22 5.85 -16.30
C THR A 107 -28.58 4.76 -17.15
N MET A 108 -28.13 3.68 -16.53
CA MET A 108 -27.48 2.57 -17.22
C MET A 108 -28.46 1.80 -18.11
N ARG A 109 -29.70 1.56 -17.67
CA ARG A 109 -30.76 0.99 -18.53
C ARG A 109 -31.03 1.85 -19.76
N GLN A 110 -31.10 3.17 -19.58
CA GLN A 110 -31.30 4.11 -20.71
C GLN A 110 -30.13 4.11 -21.70
N LYS A 111 -28.90 3.91 -21.21
CA LYS A 111 -27.69 4.04 -22.03
C LYS A 111 -27.17 2.73 -22.63
N LYS A 112 -27.35 1.60 -21.94
CA LYS A 112 -26.82 0.28 -22.30
C LYS A 112 -27.91 -0.79 -22.47
N GLY A 113 -29.17 -0.47 -22.15
CA GLY A 113 -30.30 -1.41 -22.20
C GLY A 113 -30.49 -2.19 -20.89
N GLU A 114 -31.53 -3.02 -20.84
CA GLU A 114 -31.94 -3.78 -19.64
C GLU A 114 -30.85 -4.73 -19.10
N ASN A 115 -29.98 -5.22 -19.98
CA ASN A 115 -28.94 -6.21 -19.65
C ASN A 115 -27.58 -5.56 -19.31
N TYR A 116 -27.56 -4.29 -18.89
CA TYR A 116 -26.32 -3.59 -18.54
C TYR A 116 -25.53 -4.28 -17.40
N ILE A 117 -26.21 -5.09 -16.58
CA ILE A 117 -25.67 -5.91 -15.48
C ILE A 117 -25.03 -7.22 -15.99
N GLU A 118 -25.55 -7.78 -17.09
CA GLU A 118 -25.10 -9.08 -17.63
C GLU A 118 -23.78 -8.99 -18.41
N LEU A 119 -23.23 -7.79 -18.56
CA LEU A 119 -21.92 -7.57 -19.16
C LEU A 119 -20.81 -8.01 -18.17
N ASP A 120 -20.58 -9.32 -18.16
CA ASP A 120 -19.25 -9.93 -18.02
C ASP A 120 -18.74 -10.12 -16.58
N THR A 121 -19.43 -10.95 -15.79
CA THR A 121 -18.91 -11.33 -14.46
C THR A 121 -17.71 -12.29 -14.51
N HIS A 122 -17.36 -12.90 -15.65
CA HIS A 122 -16.39 -14.00 -15.65
C HIS A 122 -15.55 -14.22 -16.93
N THR A 123 -15.77 -13.52 -18.06
CA THR A 123 -15.17 -13.96 -19.34
C THR A 123 -13.87 -13.29 -19.76
N HIS A 124 -13.55 -12.06 -19.36
CA HIS A 124 -12.23 -11.48 -19.69
C HIS A 124 -11.76 -10.48 -18.63
N MET A 125 -11.04 -10.93 -17.59
CA MET A 125 -10.19 -9.99 -16.87
C MET A 125 -9.22 -9.41 -17.89
N ASP A 126 -9.39 -8.12 -18.23
CA ASP A 126 -8.37 -7.36 -18.95
C ASP A 126 -7.07 -7.53 -18.15
N THR A 127 -6.15 -8.37 -18.62
CA THR A 127 -4.81 -8.61 -18.03
C THR A 127 -3.87 -7.43 -18.25
N CYS A 128 -4.47 -6.26 -18.43
CA CYS A 128 -3.86 -5.05 -18.91
C CYS A 128 -3.27 -4.24 -17.76
N GLY A 129 -3.24 -4.76 -16.53
CA GLY A 129 -2.74 -4.05 -15.35
C GLY A 129 -3.68 -2.94 -14.87
N ILE A 130 -3.19 -2.18 -13.89
CA ILE A 130 -3.82 -0.98 -13.35
C ILE A 130 -2.95 0.23 -13.64
N TRP A 131 -3.55 1.42 -13.73
CA TRP A 131 -2.82 2.66 -13.80
C TRP A 131 -2.92 3.38 -12.46
N VAL A 132 -1.82 3.97 -12.05
CA VAL A 132 -1.69 4.64 -10.76
C VAL A 132 -1.31 6.09 -11.01
N TYR A 133 -2.04 7.00 -10.38
CA TYR A 133 -1.69 8.42 -10.34
C TYR A 133 -1.52 8.87 -8.90
N PHE A 134 -0.30 9.30 -8.54
CA PHE A 134 -0.02 9.99 -7.29
C PHE A 134 0.05 11.49 -7.53
N LYS A 135 -0.54 12.25 -6.61
CA LYS A 135 -0.46 13.71 -6.57
C LYS A 135 -0.09 14.15 -5.16
N ASP A 136 1.04 14.82 -5.02
CA ASP A 136 1.46 15.38 -3.73
C ASP A 136 0.47 16.46 -3.26
N LYS A 137 0.20 16.52 -1.96
CA LYS A 137 -0.75 17.48 -1.37
C LYS A 137 -0.14 18.86 -1.16
N TYR A 138 1.19 18.96 -1.12
CA TYR A 138 1.92 20.14 -0.68
C TYR A 138 2.82 20.75 -1.77
N SER A 139 2.91 20.10 -2.93
CA SER A 139 3.73 20.50 -4.07
C SER A 139 3.07 20.11 -5.40
N ASP A 140 3.61 20.62 -6.51
CA ASP A 140 3.13 20.27 -7.86
C ASP A 140 3.64 18.90 -8.37
N ARG A 141 4.25 18.09 -7.49
CA ARG A 141 4.77 16.78 -7.86
C ARG A 141 3.64 15.80 -8.10
N SER A 142 3.75 15.05 -9.19
CA SER A 142 2.84 13.94 -9.48
C SER A 142 3.57 12.84 -10.26
N ALA A 143 3.06 11.61 -10.19
CA ALA A 143 3.52 10.48 -10.99
C ALA A 143 2.33 9.72 -11.53
N TYR A 144 2.37 9.41 -12.82
CA TYR A 144 1.38 8.56 -13.49
C TYR A 144 2.09 7.37 -14.11
N VAL A 145 1.77 6.17 -13.64
CA VAL A 145 2.49 4.94 -14.00
C VAL A 145 1.50 3.86 -14.36
N HIS A 146 1.80 3.12 -15.42
CA HIS A 146 1.12 1.87 -15.74
C HIS A 146 1.75 0.74 -14.93
N CYS A 147 0.99 0.18 -14.00
CA CYS A 147 1.40 -0.96 -13.21
C CYS A 147 0.82 -2.23 -13.83
N GLY A 148 1.66 -2.99 -14.54
CA GLY A 148 1.27 -4.30 -15.08
C GLY A 148 0.82 -5.28 -13.99
N ASP A 149 0.19 -6.38 -14.41
CA ASP A 149 -0.27 -7.41 -13.48
C ASP A 149 0.91 -7.96 -12.64
N ARG A 150 0.74 -7.93 -11.30
CA ARG A 150 1.57 -8.60 -10.28
C ARG A 150 2.81 -7.89 -9.75
N GLN A 151 3.10 -6.63 -10.11
CA GLN A 151 4.21 -5.89 -9.49
C GLN A 151 3.70 -4.85 -8.44
N PRO A 152 4.32 -4.78 -7.25
CA PRO A 152 3.98 -3.83 -6.20
C PRO A 152 4.33 -2.39 -6.60
N PHE A 153 3.67 -1.36 -6.05
CA PHE A 153 3.96 0.05 -6.38
C PHE A 153 5.42 0.44 -6.08
N SER A 154 6.02 -0.14 -5.05
CA SER A 154 7.43 0.08 -4.73
C SER A 154 8.39 -0.47 -5.80
N ALA A 155 7.95 -1.33 -6.72
CA ALA A 155 8.78 -1.73 -7.86
C ALA A 155 9.01 -0.59 -8.87
N TYR A 156 8.16 0.44 -8.87
CA TYR A 156 8.19 1.55 -9.82
C TYR A 156 8.92 2.75 -9.19
N PRO A 157 10.12 3.13 -9.68
CA PRO A 157 10.93 4.22 -9.10
C PRO A 157 10.17 5.54 -8.98
N GLU A 158 9.33 5.87 -9.95
CA GLU A 158 8.53 7.10 -10.01
C GLU A 158 7.51 7.17 -8.87
N LEU A 159 7.02 6.02 -8.41
CA LEU A 159 6.08 5.94 -7.28
C LEU A 159 6.79 6.02 -5.93
N ARG A 160 8.07 5.61 -5.85
CA ARG A 160 8.84 5.64 -4.59
C ARG A 160 8.93 7.05 -4.02
N TYR A 161 9.09 8.07 -4.84
CA TYR A 161 9.16 9.46 -4.38
C TYR A 161 7.90 9.94 -3.64
N PHE A 162 6.74 9.31 -3.84
CA PHE A 162 5.50 9.64 -3.12
C PHE A 162 5.31 8.80 -1.86
N LEU A 163 5.99 7.64 -1.81
CA LEU A 163 6.06 6.78 -0.63
C LEU A 163 7.21 7.21 0.31
N CYS A 164 8.22 7.91 -0.20
CA CYS A 164 9.45 8.28 0.49
C CYS A 164 9.62 9.80 0.61
N ASN A 165 10.27 10.29 1.65
CA ASN A 165 10.74 11.68 1.66
C ASN A 165 11.97 11.81 0.75
N GLU A 166 12.24 12.98 0.14
CA GLU A 166 13.41 13.18 -0.74
C GLU A 166 14.76 12.92 -0.07
N GLN A 167 14.81 13.01 1.26
CA GLN A 167 15.99 12.71 2.06
C GLN A 167 16.07 11.24 2.49
N ASP A 168 15.15 10.40 2.06
CA ASP A 168 15.11 9.01 2.48
C ASP A 168 16.12 8.16 1.72
N SER A 169 16.90 7.44 2.51
CA SER A 169 17.85 6.40 2.11
C SER A 169 17.33 5.42 1.07
N SER A 170 16.04 5.09 1.11
CA SER A 170 15.41 4.15 0.18
C SER A 170 15.43 4.62 -1.28
N VAL A 171 15.30 5.92 -1.51
CA VAL A 171 15.38 6.53 -2.85
C VAL A 171 16.84 6.59 -3.27
N TYR A 172 17.69 7.14 -2.39
CA TYR A 172 19.10 7.40 -2.69
C TYR A 172 19.87 6.13 -3.01
N TYR A 173 19.65 5.05 -2.25
CA TYR A 173 20.38 3.79 -2.41
C TYR A 173 19.61 2.72 -3.21
N SER A 174 18.45 3.07 -3.79
CA SER A 174 17.62 2.12 -4.56
C SER A 174 18.35 1.42 -5.71
N HIS A 175 19.42 2.01 -6.23
CA HIS A 175 20.28 1.46 -7.27
C HIS A 175 21.30 0.42 -6.76
N ILE A 176 21.50 0.33 -5.45
CA ILE A 176 22.41 -0.62 -4.79
C ILE A 176 21.60 -1.73 -4.12
N ILE A 177 20.62 -1.36 -3.31
CA ILE A 177 19.80 -2.29 -2.53
C ILE A 177 18.34 -1.83 -2.51
N ASP A 178 17.44 -2.81 -2.48
CA ASP A 178 16.01 -2.58 -2.38
C ASP A 178 15.41 -3.45 -1.30
N MET A 179 14.98 -2.86 -0.17
CA MET A 179 14.31 -3.57 0.93
C MET A 179 12.82 -3.28 0.95
N ARG A 180 11.99 -4.31 0.95
CA ARG A 180 10.54 -4.18 0.78
C ARG A 180 9.79 -5.14 1.72
N MET A 181 8.81 -4.65 2.47
CA MET A 181 8.04 -5.39 3.48
C MET A 181 6.76 -6.01 2.89
N TRP A 182 6.39 -7.21 3.35
CA TRP A 182 5.26 -7.97 2.85
C TRP A 182 4.66 -8.77 4.01
N LYS A 183 3.34 -9.00 3.91
CA LYS A 183 2.57 -9.80 4.86
C LYS A 183 2.73 -9.41 6.36
N PRO A 184 2.43 -8.17 6.79
CA PRO A 184 2.36 -7.91 8.22
C PRO A 184 1.25 -8.73 8.87
N TYR A 185 1.61 -9.50 9.89
CA TYR A 185 0.70 -10.24 10.75
C TYR A 185 0.81 -9.71 12.17
N ILE A 186 -0.33 -9.52 12.82
CA ILE A 186 -0.41 -9.05 14.20
C ILE A 186 -1.07 -10.15 15.02
N TYR A 187 -0.31 -10.73 15.94
CA TYR A 187 -0.76 -11.78 16.84
C TYR A 187 -1.03 -11.23 18.23
N GLY A 188 -1.78 -11.99 19.02
CA GLY A 188 -2.06 -11.70 20.42
C GLY A 188 -2.28 -12.97 21.22
N THR A 189 -2.81 -12.84 22.44
CA THR A 189 -3.22 -13.97 23.26
C THR A 189 -4.44 -14.65 22.66
N GLU A 190 -4.30 -15.90 22.26
CA GLU A 190 -5.38 -16.69 21.67
C GLU A 190 -6.51 -16.93 22.69
N THR A 191 -7.75 -16.77 22.24
CA THR A 191 -8.95 -17.08 23.01
C THR A 191 -9.60 -18.35 22.46
N LYS A 192 -10.46 -18.99 23.26
CA LYS A 192 -11.18 -20.24 22.92
C LYS A 192 -11.97 -20.21 21.60
N ASN A 193 -12.18 -19.04 21.01
CA ASN A 193 -12.92 -18.85 19.75
C ASN A 193 -12.00 -18.52 18.56
N GLY A 194 -10.69 -18.84 18.63
CA GLY A 194 -9.72 -18.58 17.55
C GLY A 194 -9.45 -17.10 17.32
N LYS A 195 -9.62 -16.27 18.36
CA LYS A 195 -9.53 -14.79 18.28
C LYS A 195 -8.44 -14.30 19.23
N PHE A 196 -7.58 -13.39 18.79
CA PHE A 196 -6.45 -12.90 19.60
C PHE A 196 -6.80 -11.63 20.38
N LEU A 197 -6.47 -11.55 21.68
CA LEU A 197 -6.57 -10.35 22.51
C LEU A 197 -5.17 -9.83 22.84
N ASN A 198 -5.00 -8.51 22.96
CA ASN A 198 -3.76 -7.86 23.40
C ASN A 198 -2.59 -8.21 22.47
N PRO A 199 -2.29 -7.38 21.45
CA PRO A 199 -1.18 -7.63 20.54
C PRO A 199 0.10 -7.95 21.30
N ASN A 200 0.71 -9.09 20.98
CA ASN A 200 1.91 -9.59 21.67
C ASN A 200 3.03 -10.00 20.73
N GLN A 201 2.78 -9.97 19.42
CA GLN A 201 3.79 -10.27 18.42
C GLN A 201 3.38 -9.62 17.09
N ILE A 202 4.34 -9.07 16.38
CA ILE A 202 4.18 -8.64 15.00
C ILE A 202 5.17 -9.42 14.16
N GLU A 203 4.72 -9.94 13.03
CA GLU A 203 5.55 -10.63 12.06
C GLU A 203 5.40 -9.97 10.69
N PHE A 204 6.46 -9.97 9.89
CA PHE A 204 6.41 -9.59 8.48
C PHE A 204 7.63 -10.15 7.74
N SER A 205 7.50 -10.31 6.43
CA SER A 205 8.62 -10.66 5.55
C SER A 205 9.29 -9.38 5.03
N VAL A 206 10.60 -9.40 4.79
CA VAL A 206 11.35 -8.37 4.06
C VAL A 206 12.07 -9.00 2.88
N LYS A 207 11.79 -8.49 1.68
CA LYS A 207 12.47 -8.84 0.44
C LYS A 207 13.64 -7.90 0.30
N ILE A 208 14.83 -8.43 0.14
CA ILE A 208 16.04 -7.62 -0.05
C ILE A 208 16.63 -7.99 -1.40
N CYS A 209 16.68 -7.04 -2.32
CA CYS A 209 17.26 -7.24 -3.64
C CYS A 209 18.62 -6.55 -3.70
N ASN A 210 19.67 -7.30 -4.03
CA ASN A 210 20.97 -6.75 -4.34
C ASN A 210 21.02 -6.40 -5.84
N ARG A 211 21.26 -5.14 -6.17
CA ARG A 211 21.31 -4.66 -7.56
C ARG A 211 22.73 -4.41 -8.06
N THR A 212 23.73 -4.76 -7.25
CA THR A 212 25.13 -4.54 -7.57
C THR A 212 25.77 -5.78 -8.18
N ASP A 213 26.94 -5.59 -8.79
CA ASP A 213 27.78 -6.68 -9.32
C ASP A 213 28.60 -7.39 -8.23
N SER A 214 28.40 -7.07 -6.94
CA SER A 214 29.17 -7.61 -5.82
C SER A 214 28.25 -8.19 -4.75
N ALA A 215 28.73 -9.19 -4.02
CA ALA A 215 27.99 -9.73 -2.89
C ALA A 215 27.78 -8.63 -1.84
N LEU A 216 26.58 -8.58 -1.29
CA LEU A 216 26.19 -7.63 -0.25
C LEU A 216 25.82 -8.41 1.01
N TYR A 217 26.32 -7.96 2.15
CA TYR A 217 26.10 -8.60 3.44
C TYR A 217 25.17 -7.74 4.28
N ILE A 218 24.17 -8.37 4.89
CA ILE A 218 23.27 -7.70 5.83
C ILE A 218 23.28 -8.42 7.17
N SER A 219 23.59 -7.66 8.22
CA SER A 219 23.45 -8.13 9.59
C SER A 219 22.05 -7.85 10.10
N THR A 220 21.47 -8.76 10.86
CA THR A 220 20.16 -8.60 11.50
C THR A 220 20.24 -8.54 13.02
N ARG A 221 21.46 -8.50 13.55
CA ARG A 221 21.75 -8.44 14.98
C ARG A 221 22.11 -7.02 15.42
N PRO A 222 21.34 -6.42 16.34
CA PRO A 222 21.63 -5.10 16.88
C PRO A 222 23.05 -5.00 17.46
N GLU A 223 23.55 -6.05 18.06
CA GLU A 223 24.87 -6.15 18.70
C GLU A 223 26.05 -6.31 17.72
N GLU A 224 25.78 -6.57 16.44
CA GLU A 224 26.83 -6.78 15.44
C GLU A 224 26.98 -5.59 14.49
N TYR A 225 26.07 -5.43 13.52
CA TYR A 225 26.18 -4.34 12.55
C TYR A 225 24.88 -3.63 12.23
N GLY A 226 23.72 -4.28 12.41
CA GLY A 226 22.44 -3.63 12.22
C GLY A 226 21.25 -4.55 12.43
N HIS A 227 20.05 -3.97 12.44
CA HIS A 227 18.82 -4.72 12.69
C HIS A 227 17.60 -4.02 12.09
N PHE A 228 16.50 -4.77 12.00
CA PHE A 228 15.20 -4.25 11.61
C PHE A 228 14.41 -3.77 12.83
N VAL A 229 13.75 -2.62 12.69
CA VAL A 229 13.04 -1.96 13.78
C VAL A 229 11.83 -1.20 13.26
N PHE A 230 10.76 -1.17 14.06
CA PHE A 230 9.76 -0.11 13.96
C PHE A 230 10.13 1.00 14.93
N LYS A 231 10.33 2.23 14.45
CA LYS A 231 10.76 3.35 15.29
C LYS A 231 9.95 4.63 15.04
N ASP A 232 9.16 5.02 16.03
CA ASP A 232 8.37 6.25 16.02
C ASP A 232 8.46 7.00 17.37
N GLY A 233 9.25 8.08 17.38
CA GLY A 233 9.57 8.84 18.59
C GLY A 233 10.26 7.96 19.64
N GLU A 234 9.67 7.88 20.83
CA GLU A 234 10.15 7.01 21.93
C GLU A 234 9.69 5.55 21.81
N ASN A 235 8.78 5.24 20.88
CA ASN A 235 8.28 3.88 20.68
C ASN A 235 9.17 3.14 19.70
N SER A 236 9.64 1.96 20.10
CA SER A 236 10.50 1.11 19.28
C SER A 236 10.13 -0.36 19.44
N LEU A 237 10.08 -1.11 18.34
CA LEU A 237 9.95 -2.57 18.35
C LEU A 237 11.08 -3.16 17.50
N THR A 238 11.92 -3.98 18.12
CA THR A 238 13.03 -4.66 17.43
C THR A 238 12.55 -6.00 16.89
N PHE A 239 13.02 -6.35 15.70
CA PHE A 239 12.69 -7.59 15.04
C PHE A 239 13.91 -8.51 14.96
N HIS A 240 13.67 -9.81 15.09
CA HIS A 240 14.65 -10.86 14.85
C HIS A 240 14.19 -11.71 13.66
N VAL A 241 15.14 -12.36 12.98
CA VAL A 241 14.85 -13.26 11.87
C VAL A 241 14.30 -14.57 12.41
N SER A 242 13.10 -14.95 11.99
CA SER A 242 12.47 -16.24 12.28
C SER A 242 12.73 -17.28 11.18
N ASP A 243 12.83 -16.85 9.92
CA ASP A 243 13.18 -17.70 8.79
C ASP A 243 13.87 -16.88 7.68
N ALA A 244 14.64 -17.55 6.82
CA ALA A 244 15.34 -16.93 5.70
C ALA A 244 15.29 -17.80 4.45
N GLU A 245 14.71 -17.27 3.38
CA GLU A 245 14.66 -17.93 2.06
C GLU A 245 15.65 -17.28 1.09
N GLY A 246 16.36 -18.11 0.32
CA GLY A 246 17.26 -17.65 -0.75
C GLY A 246 18.60 -17.06 -0.28
N ALA A 247 18.87 -17.04 1.03
CA ALA A 247 20.11 -16.52 1.60
C ALA A 247 21.02 -17.63 2.15
N ALA A 248 22.33 -17.43 2.05
CA ALA A 248 23.29 -18.16 2.87
C ALA A 248 23.57 -17.34 4.14
N GLU A 249 23.22 -17.88 5.31
CA GLU A 249 23.70 -17.35 6.58
C GLU A 249 25.18 -17.73 6.73
N VAL A 250 26.07 -16.73 6.57
CA VAL A 250 27.53 -16.94 6.55
C VAL A 250 28.14 -16.90 7.95
N SER A 251 27.49 -16.20 8.87
CA SER A 251 27.73 -16.24 10.30
C SER A 251 26.42 -15.92 11.01
N PRO A 252 26.27 -16.26 12.30
CA PRO A 252 25.01 -16.08 13.00
C PRO A 252 24.47 -14.64 12.87
N GLY A 253 23.30 -14.45 12.26
CA GLY A 253 22.69 -13.15 12.00
C GLY A 253 23.30 -12.32 10.87
N MET A 254 24.17 -12.90 10.05
CA MET A 254 24.79 -12.27 8.87
C MET A 254 24.43 -13.05 7.61
N TYR A 255 23.77 -12.38 6.67
CA TYR A 255 23.28 -12.98 5.44
C TYR A 255 24.02 -12.41 4.23
N GLU A 256 24.53 -13.31 3.39
CA GLU A 256 25.09 -12.95 2.09
C GLU A 256 23.99 -12.91 1.03
N ILE A 257 23.93 -11.81 0.29
CA ILE A 257 23.04 -11.58 -0.84
C ILE A 257 23.88 -11.57 -2.11
N THR A 258 23.71 -12.60 -2.93
CA THR A 258 24.41 -12.74 -4.21
C THR A 258 24.11 -11.54 -5.14
N PRO A 259 25.06 -11.12 -5.99
CA PRO A 259 24.82 -10.09 -7.02
C PRO A 259 23.55 -10.36 -7.83
N HIS A 260 22.73 -9.33 -8.03
CA HIS A 260 21.50 -9.39 -8.87
C HIS A 260 20.45 -10.41 -8.41
N THR A 261 20.53 -10.91 -7.18
CA THR A 261 19.52 -11.81 -6.61
C THR A 261 18.71 -11.12 -5.51
N ASP A 262 17.69 -11.84 -5.03
CA ASP A 262 16.92 -11.44 -3.87
C ASP A 262 16.93 -12.52 -2.78
N ILE A 263 16.73 -12.06 -1.55
CA ILE A 263 16.47 -12.90 -0.38
C ILE A 263 15.18 -12.47 0.29
N VAL A 264 14.60 -13.37 1.07
CA VAL A 264 13.45 -13.08 1.93
C VAL A 264 13.83 -13.40 3.36
N LEU A 265 13.64 -12.42 4.25
CA LEU A 265 13.78 -12.61 5.69
C LEU A 265 12.41 -12.50 6.33
N ASP A 266 11.94 -13.56 6.98
CA ASP A 266 10.78 -13.48 7.85
C ASP A 266 11.23 -12.96 9.20
N LEU A 267 10.57 -11.92 9.67
CA LEU A 267 10.92 -11.15 10.84
C LEU A 267 9.80 -11.21 11.86
N SER A 268 10.15 -11.34 13.13
CA SER A 268 9.17 -11.27 14.23
C SER A 268 9.69 -10.45 15.41
N THR A 269 8.79 -9.81 16.14
CA THR A 269 9.12 -9.32 17.48
C THR A 269 9.19 -10.50 18.44
N GLU A 270 9.86 -10.32 19.58
CA GLU A 270 9.66 -11.25 20.69
C GLU A 270 8.18 -11.34 21.06
N LYS A 271 7.75 -12.54 21.48
CA LYS A 271 6.37 -12.80 21.89
C LYS A 271 6.13 -12.24 23.30
N ASN A 272 5.88 -10.94 23.38
CA ASN A 272 5.68 -10.17 24.60
C ASN A 272 4.59 -9.12 24.39
N PRO A 273 3.79 -8.77 25.43
CA PRO A 273 2.75 -7.75 25.30
C PRO A 273 3.30 -6.44 24.69
N ILE A 274 2.70 -6.01 23.59
CA ILE A 274 3.10 -4.77 22.91
C ILE A 274 2.52 -3.60 23.69
N VAL A 275 3.41 -2.74 24.17
CA VAL A 275 3.06 -1.54 24.94
C VAL A 275 3.66 -0.32 24.27
N PHE A 276 2.80 0.62 23.92
CA PHE A 276 3.23 1.91 23.39
C PHE A 276 3.23 2.97 24.51
N LYS A 277 4.38 3.61 24.71
CA LYS A 277 4.55 4.69 25.67
C LYS A 277 3.65 5.87 25.30
N ASN A 278 2.88 6.35 26.27
CA ASN A 278 1.95 7.49 26.14
C ASN A 278 0.85 7.31 25.07
N VAL A 279 0.54 6.08 24.65
CA VAL A 279 -0.56 5.80 23.72
C VAL A 279 -1.65 5.01 24.44
N PRO A 280 -2.89 5.50 24.52
CA PRO A 280 -4.01 4.73 25.05
C PRO A 280 -4.28 3.47 24.21
N ARG A 281 -4.68 2.36 24.84
CA ARG A 281 -4.96 1.08 24.15
C ARG A 281 -5.96 1.20 22.99
N LYS A 282 -6.99 2.02 23.15
CA LYS A 282 -7.97 2.33 22.10
C LYS A 282 -7.38 3.01 20.84
N LYS A 283 -6.15 3.53 20.93
CA LYS A 283 -5.39 4.17 19.85
C LYS A 283 -4.26 3.30 19.30
N TYR A 284 -4.14 2.08 19.79
CA TYR A 284 -3.19 1.12 19.25
C TYR A 284 -3.47 0.82 17.78
N PRO A 285 -4.73 0.78 17.30
CA PRO A 285 -4.93 0.43 15.91
C PRO A 285 -4.30 1.43 14.93
N GLU A 286 -4.53 2.72 15.18
CA GLU A 286 -3.92 3.82 14.45
C GLU A 286 -2.40 3.82 14.63
N LYS A 287 -1.91 3.54 15.86
CA LYS A 287 -0.48 3.55 16.15
C LYS A 287 0.26 2.43 15.41
N ILE A 288 -0.27 1.22 15.38
CA ILE A 288 0.33 0.09 14.67
C ILE A 288 0.31 0.37 13.17
N HIS A 289 -0.80 0.87 12.63
CA HIS A 289 -0.87 1.31 11.23
C HIS A 289 0.25 2.32 10.91
N GLN A 290 0.34 3.39 11.70
CA GLN A 290 1.39 4.41 11.53
C GLN A 290 2.79 3.78 11.57
N MET A 291 3.06 2.85 12.49
CA MET A 291 4.37 2.22 12.60
C MET A 291 4.71 1.34 11.41
N VAL A 292 3.75 0.54 10.92
CA VAL A 292 3.90 -0.34 9.75
C VAL A 292 4.12 0.48 8.47
N TYR A 293 3.48 1.65 8.32
CA TYR A 293 3.59 2.45 7.10
C TYR A 293 4.77 3.45 7.13
N ASP A 294 4.97 4.13 8.24
CA ASP A 294 5.88 5.28 8.29
C ASP A 294 7.23 4.97 8.94
N SER A 295 7.31 3.88 9.70
CA SER A 295 8.34 3.75 10.74
C SER A 295 9.16 2.46 10.68
N VAL A 296 9.16 1.73 9.56
CA VAL A 296 9.96 0.51 9.41
C VAL A 296 11.35 0.84 8.85
N TYR A 297 12.40 0.46 9.57
CA TYR A 297 13.77 0.75 9.18
C TYR A 297 14.69 -0.44 9.37
N TYR A 298 15.68 -0.55 8.48
CA TYR A 298 16.97 -1.12 8.80
C TYR A 298 17.86 -0.04 9.43
N LEU A 299 18.40 -0.31 10.62
CA LEU A 299 19.33 0.58 11.30
C LEU A 299 20.70 -0.08 11.47
N PRO A 300 21.79 0.51 10.94
CA PRO A 300 23.13 0.13 11.31
C PRO A 300 23.41 0.56 12.75
N THR A 301 23.99 -0.31 13.56
CA THR A 301 24.23 -0.10 15.00
C THR A 301 25.69 0.16 15.32
N HIS A 302 26.61 -0.39 14.53
CA HIS A 302 28.04 -0.28 14.76
C HIS A 302 28.78 0.23 13.53
N THR A 303 29.96 0.79 13.77
CA THR A 303 30.83 1.23 12.67
C THR A 303 31.52 0.01 12.06
N VAL A 304 31.18 -0.32 10.81
CA VAL A 304 31.84 -1.39 10.05
C VAL A 304 33.32 -1.04 9.81
N PRO A 305 34.26 -1.99 10.02
CA PRO A 305 35.68 -1.80 9.68
C PRO A 305 35.89 -1.37 8.23
N GLN A 306 36.88 -0.49 7.97
CA GLN A 306 37.05 0.11 6.64
C GLN A 306 37.28 -0.91 5.51
N SER A 307 37.91 -2.04 5.82
CA SER A 307 38.11 -3.18 4.90
C SER A 307 36.80 -3.85 4.45
N GLU A 308 35.77 -3.79 5.29
CA GLU A 308 34.49 -4.49 5.12
C GLU A 308 33.35 -3.57 4.68
N LYS A 309 33.54 -2.23 4.78
CA LYS A 309 32.53 -1.21 4.45
C LYS A 309 31.96 -1.32 3.03
N ARG A 310 32.70 -1.91 2.09
CA ARG A 310 32.25 -2.10 0.70
C ARG A 310 31.29 -3.29 0.54
N TYR A 311 31.21 -4.16 1.54
CA TYR A 311 30.46 -5.41 1.48
C TYR A 311 29.29 -5.42 2.44
N ILE A 312 29.46 -4.88 3.65
CA ILE A 312 28.41 -4.86 4.67
C ILE A 312 27.56 -3.60 4.52
N TRP A 313 26.25 -3.80 4.41
CA TRP A 313 25.28 -2.71 4.38
C TRP A 313 25.32 -1.92 5.69
N ASN A 314 25.78 -0.67 5.64
CA ASN A 314 26.07 0.16 6.83
C ASN A 314 25.33 1.50 6.84
N LYS A 315 24.23 1.59 6.09
CA LYS A 315 23.40 2.79 6.00
C LYS A 315 22.02 2.50 6.54
N LYS A 316 21.42 3.48 7.23
CA LYS A 316 19.99 3.45 7.53
C LYS A 316 19.23 3.25 6.22
N PHE A 317 18.22 2.38 6.22
CA PHE A 317 17.36 2.15 5.07
C PHE A 317 15.89 2.10 5.53
N LYS A 318 14.99 2.90 4.94
CA LYS A 318 13.55 2.77 5.20
C LYS A 318 12.97 1.63 4.38
N VAL A 319 12.24 0.73 5.04
CA VAL A 319 11.57 -0.41 4.43
C VAL A 319 10.10 -0.06 4.23
N TYR A 320 9.55 -0.37 3.05
CA TYR A 320 8.17 0.00 2.71
C TYR A 320 7.28 -1.21 2.48
N PRO A 321 6.01 -1.16 2.89
CA PRO A 321 5.04 -2.18 2.51
C PRO A 321 4.91 -2.27 0.98
N LEU A 322 4.96 -3.50 0.47
CA LEU A 322 4.76 -3.89 -0.94
C LEU A 322 3.29 -3.88 -1.33
N TYR A 323 2.45 -4.35 -0.40
CA TYR A 323 1.03 -4.58 -0.60
C TYR A 323 0.23 -3.77 0.40
N LEU A 324 -0.80 -3.13 -0.15
CA LEU A 324 -1.85 -2.44 0.55
C LEU A 324 -2.87 -3.47 1.05
N ASN A 325 -2.46 -4.33 2.00
CA ASN A 325 -3.35 -5.32 2.60
C ASN A 325 -3.95 -4.78 3.90
N SER A 326 -5.17 -5.19 4.19
CA SER A 326 -5.79 -5.00 5.50
C SER A 326 -5.16 -5.91 6.56
N TYR A 327 -5.19 -5.47 7.81
CA TYR A 327 -4.78 -6.24 8.99
C TYR A 327 -5.96 -6.39 9.94
N TYR A 328 -6.05 -7.56 10.59
CA TYR A 328 -7.16 -7.91 11.47
C TYR A 328 -6.63 -8.29 12.85
N TYR A 329 -7.09 -7.62 13.90
CA TYR A 329 -6.73 -7.94 15.30
C TYR A 329 -7.78 -7.43 16.28
N ARG A 330 -7.73 -7.88 17.54
CA ARG A 330 -8.64 -7.38 18.58
C ARG A 330 -7.93 -6.74 19.74
N ILE A 331 -8.55 -5.69 20.27
CA ILE A 331 -8.11 -4.97 21.46
C ILE A 331 -9.30 -4.86 22.40
N ASP A 332 -9.13 -5.30 23.64
CA ASP A 332 -10.13 -5.17 24.71
C ASP A 332 -11.55 -5.65 24.31
N SER A 333 -11.63 -6.71 23.49
CA SER A 333 -12.85 -7.34 22.92
C SER A 333 -13.47 -6.68 21.69
N VAL A 334 -12.90 -5.60 21.18
CA VAL A 334 -13.28 -4.98 19.90
C VAL A 334 -12.41 -5.55 18.79
N GLU A 335 -13.03 -5.96 17.69
CA GLU A 335 -12.32 -6.39 16.50
C GLU A 335 -12.07 -5.20 15.59
N HIS A 336 -10.81 -4.98 15.25
CA HIS A 336 -10.36 -3.92 14.38
C HIS A 336 -9.94 -4.54 13.05
N THR A 337 -10.55 -4.06 11.97
CA THR A 337 -10.00 -4.22 10.63
C THR A 337 -9.34 -2.90 10.27
N VAL A 338 -8.02 -2.91 10.14
CA VAL A 338 -7.25 -1.76 9.68
C VAL A 338 -7.00 -1.96 8.20
N PHE A 339 -7.61 -1.12 7.38
CA PHE A 339 -7.40 -1.12 5.95
C PHE A 339 -6.12 -0.39 5.60
N TRP A 340 -5.65 -0.63 4.39
CA TRP A 340 -4.40 -0.08 3.90
C TRP A 340 -4.39 1.45 3.76
N ASP A 341 -5.56 2.06 3.63
CA ASP A 341 -5.74 3.51 3.58
C ASP A 341 -5.84 4.13 4.97
N GLY A 342 -5.53 3.37 6.04
CA GLY A 342 -5.58 3.81 7.42
C GLY A 342 -6.99 3.88 8.01
N GLU A 343 -8.02 3.55 7.23
CA GLU A 343 -9.38 3.42 7.73
C GLU A 343 -9.47 2.23 8.70
N ILE A 344 -10.23 2.40 9.78
CA ILE A 344 -10.35 1.39 10.83
C ILE A 344 -11.82 1.10 11.05
N ASP A 345 -12.23 -0.12 10.74
CA ASP A 345 -13.54 -0.63 11.09
C ASP A 345 -13.50 -1.32 12.44
N GLU A 346 -14.45 -0.95 13.30
CA GLU A 346 -14.65 -1.55 14.61
C GLU A 346 -15.89 -2.44 14.59
N ILE A 347 -15.71 -3.75 14.80
CA ILE A 347 -16.82 -4.66 15.06
C ILE A 347 -16.89 -4.87 16.58
N ILE A 348 -17.73 -4.06 17.22
CA ILE A 348 -18.09 -4.25 18.63
C ILE A 348 -18.95 -5.51 18.73
N GLY A 349 -18.55 -6.44 19.60
CA GLY A 349 -19.08 -7.80 19.66
C GLY A 349 -20.57 -7.92 19.37
N ARG A 350 -20.92 -8.70 18.34
CA ARG A 350 -22.18 -9.44 18.36
C ARG A 350 -22.24 -10.12 19.73
N LYS A 351 -23.25 -9.79 20.56
CA LYS A 351 -23.69 -10.69 21.62
C LYS A 351 -24.15 -11.95 20.91
N PHE A 352 -23.23 -12.89 20.67
CA PHE A 352 -23.64 -14.24 20.33
C PHE A 352 -24.37 -14.77 21.56
N LYS A 353 -25.69 -15.00 21.41
CA LYS A 353 -26.47 -15.69 22.44
C LYS A 353 -25.74 -17.01 22.73
N ARG A 354 -25.57 -17.27 24.02
CA ARG A 354 -24.92 -18.46 24.59
C ARG A 354 -25.43 -19.75 23.99
#